data_AF-A0A7J7KBP6-F1
#
_entry.id   AF-A0A7J7KBP6-F1
#
_cell.length_a   1.000
_cell.length_b   1.000
_cell.length_c   1.000
_cell.angle_alpha   90.00
_cell.angle_beta   90.00
_cell.angle_gamma   90.00
#
_symmetry.space_group_name_H-M   'P 1'
#
loop_
_entity.id
_entity.type
_entity.pdbx_description
1 polymer ?
#
loop_
_entity_poly.entity_id
_entity_poly.type
_entity_poly.pdbx_seq_one_letter_code
_entity_poly.pdbx_strand_id
1 'polypeptide(L)'
;MTSEVKDAKPEENKANKSGIPKAVFVEDVHVYMQQAENESAEVVLRRLDEQHQKYKFMEQNLNLKKKRLKVQLPELKGALNAIMHLEEKDTETIDTQFMLADNLYVKAKIPQQGKLVCG
;
A
#
# COMPACT_ATOMS: atom_id res chain seq x y z
N MET A 1 23.81 22.52 34.78
CA MET A 1 23.48 21.08 34.85
C MET A 1 23.22 20.63 33.43
N THR A 2 24.14 19.81 32.94
CA THR A 2 24.28 19.35 31.56
C THR A 2 23.15 18.41 31.16
N SER A 3 22.39 18.75 30.12
CA SER A 3 21.52 17.81 29.41
C SER A 3 22.24 17.33 28.17
N GLU A 4 22.63 16.06 28.21
CA GLU A 4 23.30 15.31 27.14
C GLU A 4 22.39 15.21 25.91
N VAL A 5 22.81 15.81 24.79
CA VAL A 5 22.23 15.53 23.47
C VAL A 5 22.96 14.31 22.92
N LYS A 6 22.24 13.20 22.85
CA LYS A 6 22.72 11.91 22.35
C LYS A 6 23.20 12.03 20.91
N ASP A 7 24.47 11.72 20.69
CA ASP A 7 25.06 11.52 19.37
C ASP A 7 24.32 10.42 18.61
N ALA A 8 23.50 10.82 17.63
CA ALA A 8 22.94 9.91 16.64
C ALA A 8 23.99 9.71 15.53
N LYS A 9 24.79 8.65 15.68
CA LYS A 9 25.73 8.12 14.69
C LYS A 9 25.08 8.02 13.29
N PRO A 10 25.76 8.42 12.19
CA PRO A 10 25.23 8.28 10.84
C PRO A 10 25.31 6.80 10.45
N GLU A 11 24.22 6.07 10.71
CA GLU A 11 24.07 4.69 10.26
C GLU A 11 23.98 4.67 8.72
N GLU A 12 24.92 3.95 8.13
CA GLU A 12 25.09 3.66 6.72
C GLU A 12 23.77 3.37 6.00
N ASN A 13 23.74 3.82 4.74
CA ASN A 13 22.69 3.74 3.73
C ASN A 13 22.17 2.31 3.49
N LYS A 14 21.43 1.73 4.45
CA LYS A 14 20.58 0.57 4.21
C LYS A 14 19.31 1.08 3.55
N ALA A 15 19.36 1.18 2.23
CA ALA A 15 18.17 1.35 1.41
C ALA A 15 17.12 0.32 1.88
N ASN A 16 15.97 0.80 2.33
CA ASN A 16 14.81 -0.07 2.53
C ASN A 16 14.59 -0.88 1.23
N LYS A 17 14.02 -2.09 1.29
CA LYS A 17 13.77 -2.95 0.10
C LYS A 17 13.04 -2.25 -1.06
N SER A 18 12.48 -1.07 -0.83
CA SER A 18 11.82 -0.19 -1.79
C SER A 18 12.69 0.97 -2.33
N GLY A 19 14.00 1.01 -2.04
CA GLY A 19 14.94 2.04 -2.53
C GLY A 19 14.75 3.43 -1.90
N ILE A 20 14.01 3.53 -0.80
CA ILE A 20 13.67 4.79 -0.12
C ILE A 20 14.86 5.21 0.76
N PRO A 21 15.52 6.35 0.48
CA PRO A 21 16.50 6.91 1.40
C PRO A 21 15.83 7.29 2.72
N LYS A 22 16.53 7.19 3.84
CA LYS A 22 16.00 7.68 5.12
C LYS A 22 16.01 9.22 5.08
N ALA A 23 14.89 9.84 5.46
CA ALA A 23 14.84 11.29 5.62
C ALA A 23 15.69 11.69 6.83
N VAL A 24 16.65 12.60 6.61
CA VAL A 24 17.45 13.21 7.67
C VAL A 24 16.77 14.53 8.01
N PHE A 25 16.41 14.71 9.28
CA PHE A 25 15.87 15.97 9.76
C PHE A 25 17.01 16.90 10.14
N VAL A 26 16.96 18.14 9.68
CA VAL A 26 17.97 19.15 9.97
C VAL A 26 17.41 20.06 11.06
N GLU A 27 17.97 19.95 12.27
CA GLU A 27 17.57 20.79 13.42
C GLU A 27 18.25 22.17 13.38
N ASP A 28 19.53 22.22 13.02
CA ASP A 28 20.31 23.46 12.87
C ASP A 28 20.97 23.52 11.48
N VAL A 29 20.57 24.52 10.70
CA VAL A 29 21.05 24.75 9.34
C VAL A 29 22.53 25.16 9.34
N HIS A 30 23.00 25.89 10.35
CA HIS A 30 24.38 26.35 10.41
C HIS A 30 25.34 25.18 10.61
N VAL A 31 25.01 24.27 11.53
CA VAL A 31 25.79 23.04 11.77
C VAL A 31 25.72 22.11 10.55
N TYR A 32 24.57 22.02 9.90
CA TYR A 32 24.41 21.21 8.70
C TYR A 32 25.26 21.70 7.54
N MET A 33 25.30 23.01 7.27
CA MET A 33 26.09 23.59 6.18
C MET A 33 27.61 23.54 6.42
N GLN A 34 28.06 23.31 7.66
CA GLN A 34 29.48 23.12 7.99
C GLN A 34 30.01 21.71 7.66
N GLN A 35 29.14 20.77 7.27
CA GLN A 35 29.56 19.42 6.89
C GLN A 35 30.40 19.43 5.62
N ALA A 36 31.43 18.58 5.56
CA ALA A 36 32.33 18.49 4.41
C ALA A 36 31.63 18.12 3.08
N GLU A 37 30.43 17.55 3.14
CA GLU A 37 29.60 17.23 1.97
C GLU A 37 28.87 18.46 1.38
N ASN A 38 28.78 19.55 2.13
CA ASN A 38 27.95 20.71 1.81
C ASN A 38 28.83 21.89 1.37
N GLU A 39 29.42 21.78 0.18
CA GLU A 39 30.37 22.78 -0.36
C GLU A 39 29.71 24.13 -0.71
N SER A 40 28.46 24.10 -1.21
CA SER A 40 27.71 25.30 -1.62
C SER A 40 26.21 25.10 -1.39
N ALA A 41 25.51 26.19 -1.07
CA ALA A 41 24.06 26.20 -0.86
C ALA A 41 23.28 25.66 -2.08
N GLU A 42 23.75 25.94 -3.30
CA GLU A 42 23.09 25.48 -4.52
C GLU A 42 23.13 23.94 -4.65
N VAL A 43 24.27 23.33 -4.28
CA VAL A 43 24.45 21.88 -4.33
C VAL A 43 23.55 21.18 -3.31
N VAL A 44 23.47 21.75 -2.10
CA VAL A 44 22.62 21.24 -1.03
C VAL A 44 21.14 21.34 -1.42
N LEU A 45 20.70 22.49 -1.92
CA LEU A 45 19.31 22.68 -2.36
C LEU A 45 18.94 21.69 -3.47
N ARG A 46 19.80 21.51 -4.46
CA ARG A 46 19.58 20.54 -5.54
C ARG A 46 19.46 19.11 -5.00
N ARG A 47 20.32 18.71 -4.06
CA ARG A 47 20.24 17.37 -3.43
C ARG A 47 18.94 17.19 -2.65
N LEU A 48 18.51 18.21 -1.91
CA LEU A 48 17.26 18.19 -1.17
C LEU A 48 16.05 18.12 -2.11
N ASP A 49 16.05 18.86 -3.22
CA ASP A 49 15.01 18.78 -4.24
C ASP A 49 14.93 17.39 -4.88
N GLU A 50 16.07 16.79 -5.22
CA GLU A 50 16.13 15.43 -5.77
C GLU A 50 15.58 14.39 -4.76
N GLN A 51 15.91 14.53 -3.48
CA GLN A 51 15.35 13.69 -2.43
C GLN A 51 13.85 13.91 -2.25
N HIS A 52 13.41 15.17 -2.24
CA HIS A 52 12.00 15.54 -2.11
C HIS A 52 11.15 14.95 -3.24
N GLN A 53 11.63 15.04 -4.49
CA GLN A 53 10.95 14.45 -5.64
C GLN A 53 10.81 12.93 -5.53
N LYS A 54 11.87 12.23 -5.05
CA LYS A 54 11.80 10.79 -4.78
C LYS A 54 10.73 10.48 -3.75
N TYR A 55 10.71 11.18 -2.62
CA TYR A 55 9.70 10.98 -1.57
C TYR A 55 8.29 11.18 -2.09
N LYS A 56 8.05 12.26 -2.84
CA LYS A 56 6.75 12.57 -3.42
C LYS A 56 6.27 11.48 -4.38
N PHE A 57 7.16 10.97 -5.24
CA PHE A 57 6.84 9.86 -6.12
C PHE A 57 6.46 8.59 -5.35
N MET A 58 7.20 8.26 -4.30
CA MET A 58 6.93 7.06 -3.50
C MET A 58 5.64 7.19 -2.69
N GLU A 59 5.36 8.37 -2.15
CA GLU A 59 4.09 8.69 -1.49
C GLU A 59 2.91 8.46 -2.43
N GLN A 60 2.98 9.00 -3.65
CA GLN A 60 1.94 8.82 -4.66
C GLN A 60 1.70 7.33 -4.97
N ASN A 61 2.77 6.57 -5.17
CA ASN A 61 2.67 5.13 -5.42
C ASN A 61 2.04 4.37 -4.25
N LEU A 62 2.43 4.68 -3.01
CA LEU A 62 1.84 4.07 -1.82
C LEU A 62 0.37 4.42 -1.67
N ASN A 63 -0.01 5.67 -1.94
CA ASN A 63 -1.39 6.11 -1.91
C ASN A 63 -2.24 5.42 -2.98
N LEU A 64 -1.72 5.23 -4.19
CA LEU A 64 -2.40 4.47 -5.25
C LEU A 64 -2.59 3.01 -4.86
N LYS A 65 -1.55 2.34 -4.34
CA LYS A 65 -1.64 0.96 -3.86
C LYS A 65 -2.67 0.83 -2.74
N LYS A 66 -2.66 1.75 -1.77
CA LYS A 66 -3.64 1.81 -0.68
C LYS A 66 -5.07 1.98 -1.21
N LYS A 67 -5.28 2.88 -2.17
CA LYS A 67 -6.60 3.06 -2.81
C LYS A 67 -7.06 1.78 -3.50
N ARG A 68 -6.21 1.12 -4.29
CA ARG A 68 -6.54 -0.14 -4.97
C ARG A 68 -6.94 -1.23 -3.97
N LEU A 69 -6.15 -1.42 -2.91
CA LEU A 69 -6.46 -2.40 -1.87
C LEU A 69 -7.80 -2.11 -1.18
N LYS A 70 -8.12 -0.83 -0.92
CA LYS A 70 -9.41 -0.43 -0.36
C LYS A 70 -10.59 -0.73 -1.29
N VAL A 71 -10.40 -0.63 -2.61
CA VAL A 71 -11.43 -0.98 -3.60
C VAL A 71 -11.62 -2.50 -3.70
N GLN A 72 -10.53 -3.27 -3.59
CA GLN A 72 -10.58 -4.75 -3.65
C GLN A 72 -11.14 -5.38 -2.38
N LEU A 73 -10.97 -4.72 -1.22
CA LEU A 73 -11.44 -5.23 0.07
C LEU A 73 -12.95 -5.58 0.12
N PRO A 74 -13.89 -4.72 -0.32
CA PRO A 74 -15.31 -5.06 -0.33
C PRO A 74 -15.65 -6.19 -1.28
N GLU A 75 -14.97 -6.32 -2.42
CA GLU A 75 -15.17 -7.39 -3.39
C GLU A 75 -14.82 -8.76 -2.77
N LEU A 76 -13.66 -8.86 -2.11
CA LEU A 76 -13.23 -10.07 -1.41
C LEU A 76 -14.18 -10.44 -0.25
N LYS A 77 -14.67 -9.44 0.49
CA LYS A 77 -15.67 -9.66 1.55
C LYS A 77 -17.02 -10.12 0.98
N GLY A 78 -17.42 -9.57 -0.16
CA GLY A 78 -18.64 -9.97 -0.87
C GLY A 78 -18.56 -11.42 -1.35
N ALA A 79 -17.42 -11.81 -1.93
CA ALA A 79 -17.17 -13.19 -2.35
C ALA A 79 -17.23 -14.16 -1.16
N LEU A 80 -16.61 -13.81 -0.02
CA LEU A 80 -16.64 -14.64 1.18
C LEU A 80 -18.06 -14.77 1.76
N ASN A 81 -18.83 -13.68 1.83
CA ASN A 81 -20.22 -13.73 2.28
C ASN A 81 -21.09 -14.59 1.35
N ALA A 82 -20.86 -14.53 0.04
CA ALA A 82 -21.59 -15.37 -0.90
C ALA A 82 -21.30 -16.86 -0.66
N ILE A 83 -20.03 -17.23 -0.45
CA ILE A 83 -19.63 -18.60 -0.10
C ILE A 83 -20.29 -19.05 1.19
N MET A 84 -20.24 -18.23 2.25
CA MET A 84 -20.91 -18.56 3.53
C MET A 84 -22.42 -18.80 3.36
N HIS A 85 -23.10 -17.96 2.58
CA HIS A 85 -24.53 -18.13 2.29
C HIS A 85 -24.85 -19.38 1.47
N LEU A 86 -23.91 -19.85 0.64
CA LEU A 86 -24.04 -21.11 -0.10
C LEU A 86 -23.83 -22.30 0.84
N GLU A 87 -22.80 -22.27 1.69
CA GLU A 87 -22.52 -23.30 2.70
C GLU A 87 -23.65 -23.45 3.73
N GLU A 88 -24.27 -22.35 4.16
CA GLU A 88 -25.44 -22.39 5.06
C GLU A 88 -26.66 -23.09 4.43
N LYS A 89 -26.74 -23.09 3.09
CA LYS A 89 -27.87 -23.63 2.33
C LYS A 89 -27.57 -24.97 1.65
N ASP A 90 -26.41 -25.59 1.93
CA ASP A 90 -25.96 -26.85 1.33
C ASP A 90 -26.91 -28.04 1.56
N THR A 91 -27.88 -27.91 2.48
CA THR A 91 -28.89 -28.94 2.73
C THR A 91 -30.04 -28.96 1.72
N GLU A 92 -30.26 -27.91 0.92
CA GLU A 92 -31.41 -27.78 0.01
C GLU A 92 -31.01 -27.42 -1.42
N THR A 93 -31.80 -27.83 -2.42
CA THR A 93 -31.60 -27.38 -3.81
C THR A 93 -31.95 -25.90 -3.93
N ILE A 94 -30.95 -25.06 -4.24
CA ILE A 94 -31.12 -23.61 -4.30
C ILE A 94 -31.56 -23.21 -5.72
N ASP A 95 -32.72 -22.56 -5.83
CA ASP A 95 -33.14 -21.84 -7.04
C ASP A 95 -32.41 -20.49 -7.13
N THR A 96 -31.57 -20.31 -8.15
CA THR A 96 -30.82 -19.08 -8.38
C THR A 96 -31.05 -18.52 -9.78
N GLN A 97 -30.74 -17.23 -9.96
CA GLN A 97 -30.74 -16.58 -11.27
C GLN A 97 -29.30 -16.23 -11.64
N PHE A 98 -28.75 -16.90 -12.64
CA PHE A 98 -27.41 -16.63 -13.14
C PHE A 98 -27.44 -15.57 -14.23
N MET A 99 -26.53 -14.61 -14.15
CA MET A 99 -26.32 -13.60 -15.17
C MET A 99 -25.43 -14.18 -16.28
N LEU A 100 -25.94 -14.25 -17.51
CA LEU A 100 -25.19 -14.71 -18.69
C LEU A 100 -24.52 -13.55 -19.44
N ALA A 101 -25.18 -12.39 -19.46
CA ALA A 101 -24.70 -11.14 -20.05
C ALA A 101 -25.32 -9.96 -19.31
N ASP A 102 -24.87 -8.74 -19.59
CA ASP A 102 -25.43 -7.54 -18.99
C ASP A 102 -26.94 -7.47 -19.24
N ASN A 103 -27.71 -7.55 -18.16
CA ASN A 103 -29.18 -7.58 -18.13
C ASN A 103 -29.85 -8.89 -18.64
N LEU A 104 -29.10 -9.96 -18.91
CA LEU A 104 -29.65 -11.28 -19.29
C LEU A 104 -29.47 -12.29 -18.15
N TYR A 105 -30.59 -12.76 -17.59
CA TYR A 105 -30.62 -13.69 -16.46
C TYR A 105 -31.33 -15.01 -16.81
N VAL A 106 -30.81 -16.13 -16.33
CA VAL A 106 -31.40 -17.46 -16.49
C VAL A 106 -31.62 -18.11 -15.13
N LYS A 107 -32.80 -18.70 -14.93
CA LYS A 107 -33.13 -19.47 -13.73
C LYS A 107 -32.44 -20.84 -13.79
N ALA A 108 -31.71 -21.20 -12.74
CA ALA A 108 -31.07 -22.50 -12.62
C ALA A 108 -31.22 -23.05 -11.20
N LYS A 109 -31.16 -24.38 -11.08
CA LYS A 109 -31.10 -25.10 -9.82
C LYS A 109 -29.67 -25.57 -9.58
N ILE A 110 -29.10 -25.20 -8.44
CA ILE A 110 -27.76 -25.65 -8.05
C ILE A 110 -27.89 -26.97 -7.27
N PRO A 111 -27.34 -28.09 -7.77
CA PRO A 111 -27.27 -29.34 -7.02
C PRO A 111 -26.17 -29.30 -5.96
N GLN A 112 -26.25 -30.20 -4.96
CA GLN A 112 -25.44 -30.28 -3.74
C GLN A 112 -23.93 -30.59 -3.93
N GLN A 113 -23.34 -30.26 -5.09
CA GLN A 113 -21.97 -30.60 -5.46
C GLN A 113 -21.07 -29.41 -5.10
N GLY A 114 -20.42 -29.48 -3.93
CA GLY A 114 -19.59 -28.43 -3.32
C GLY A 114 -18.29 -28.05 -4.06
N LYS A 115 -18.34 -27.82 -5.37
CA LYS A 115 -17.22 -27.30 -6.16
C LYS A 115 -17.56 -25.94 -6.74
N LEU A 116 -17.08 -24.91 -6.06
CA LEU A 116 -16.97 -23.55 -6.59
C LEU A 116 -15.69 -23.44 -7.43
N VAL A 117 -15.81 -22.95 -8.66
CA VAL A 117 -14.65 -22.69 -9.54
C VAL A 117 -14.37 -21.19 -9.52
N CYS A 118 -13.21 -20.81 -8.99
CA CYS A 118 -12.71 -19.43 -9.03
C CYS A 118 -11.84 -19.28 -10.29
N GLY A 119 -12.20 -18.34 -11.17
CA GLY A 119 -11.39 -17.95 -12.35
C GLY A 119 -10.47 -16.78 -12.07
#